data_AF-A0A1H5TYW8-F1
#
_entry.id   AF-A0A1H5TYW8-F1
#
_cell.length_a   1.000
_cell.length_b   1.000
_cell.length_c   1.000
_cell.angle_alpha   90.00
_cell.angle_beta   90.00
_cell.angle_gamma   90.00
#
_symmetry.space_group_name_H-M   'P 1'
#
loop_
_entity.id
_entity.type
_entity.pdbx_description
1 polymer ?
#
loop_
_entity_poly.entity_id
_entity_poly.type
_entity_poly.pdbx_seq_one_letter_code
_entity_poly.pdbx_strand_id
1 'polypeptide(L)'
;MPQRPWPPSFDALLRTHLSLGEGEEIAPELTPFDYGLDSLSTVGLLLDLEEQYAITLADDQLAVLGSADTAGLWALLAKAGAERDEGQEAAG
;
A
#
# COMPACT_ATOMS: atom_id res chain seq x y z
N MET A 1 4.38 -10.66 17.64
CA MET A 1 3.60 -10.18 16.48
C MET A 1 4.34 -8.95 15.97
N PRO A 2 4.95 -8.95 14.77
CA PRO A 2 5.45 -7.71 14.19
C PRO A 2 4.28 -6.75 14.04
N GLN A 3 4.38 -5.58 14.69
CA GLN A 3 3.33 -4.57 14.68
C GLN A 3 3.37 -3.91 13.30
N ARG A 4 2.46 -4.28 12.39
CA ARG A 4 2.44 -3.71 11.04
C ARG A 4 2.12 -2.20 11.12
N PRO A 5 2.95 -1.33 10.53
CA PRO A 5 2.75 0.12 10.59
C PRO A 5 1.63 0.62 9.65
N TRP A 6 0.91 -0.24 8.93
CA TRP A 6 -0.22 0.09 8.05
C TRP A 6 -1.55 -0.56 8.50
N PRO A 7 -2.72 -0.09 7.99
CA PRO A 7 -4.04 -0.69 8.23
C PRO A 7 -4.29 -1.95 7.38
N PRO A 8 -5.26 -2.80 7.74
CA PRO A 8 -5.58 -4.02 7.00
C PRO A 8 -6.09 -3.76 5.57
N SER A 9 -6.71 -2.60 5.32
CA SER A 9 -7.15 -2.19 3.98
C SER A 9 -5.98 -2.04 3.00
N PHE A 10 -4.85 -1.47 3.44
CA PHE A 10 -3.62 -1.40 2.64
C PHE A 10 -3.07 -2.80 2.32
N ASP A 11 -3.09 -3.69 3.29
CA ASP A 11 -2.65 -5.08 3.15
C ASP A 11 -3.51 -5.85 2.12
N ALA A 12 -4.82 -5.64 2.16
CA ALA A 12 -5.77 -6.22 1.20
C ALA A 12 -5.54 -5.68 -0.22
N LEU A 13 -5.34 -4.37 -0.38
CA LEU A 13 -5.02 -3.76 -1.67
C LEU A 13 -3.74 -4.33 -2.26
N LEU A 14 -2.66 -4.40 -1.48
CA LEU A 14 -1.39 -4.97 -1.95
C LEU A 14 -1.57 -6.41 -2.44
N ARG A 15 -2.34 -7.26 -1.74
CA ARG A 15 -2.59 -8.64 -2.19
C ARG A 15 -3.36 -8.73 -3.52
N THR A 16 -4.13 -7.72 -3.90
CA THR A 16 -4.81 -7.69 -5.19
C THR A 16 -3.82 -7.48 -6.35
N HIS A 17 -2.73 -6.76 -6.11
CA HIS A 17 -1.73 -6.45 -7.13
C HIS A 17 -0.49 -7.34 -7.08
N LEU A 18 -0.17 -7.92 -5.92
CA LEU A 18 0.99 -8.78 -5.72
C LEU A 18 0.66 -10.25 -5.95
N SER A 19 1.57 -10.97 -6.59
CA SER A 19 1.49 -12.42 -6.76
C SER A 19 2.01 -13.15 -5.51
N LEU A 20 1.37 -12.90 -4.37
CA LEU A 20 1.68 -13.58 -3.11
C LEU A 20 0.84 -14.84 -2.94
N GLY A 21 1.45 -15.91 -2.44
CA GLY A 21 0.74 -17.16 -2.15
C GLY A 21 -0.33 -16.98 -1.05
N GLU A 22 -1.38 -17.79 -1.10
CA GLU A 22 -2.36 -17.87 0.00
C GLU A 22 -1.64 -18.27 1.30
N GLY A 23 -1.62 -17.34 2.28
CA GLY A 23 -0.95 -17.52 3.57
C GLY A 23 0.42 -16.85 3.68
N GLU A 24 0.92 -16.23 2.61
CA GLU A 24 2.15 -15.44 2.67
C GLU A 24 1.90 -14.08 3.33
N GLU A 25 2.74 -13.73 4.29
CA GLU A 25 2.63 -12.48 5.05
C GLU A 25 3.40 -11.37 4.34
N ILE A 26 2.76 -10.20 4.17
CA ILE A 26 3.44 -9.02 3.63
C ILE A 26 4.36 -8.45 4.72
N ALA A 27 5.65 -8.69 4.59
CA ALA A 27 6.66 -8.16 5.49
C ALA A 27 6.89 -6.65 5.24
N PRO A 28 7.25 -5.86 6.28
CA PRO A 28 7.54 -4.43 6.10
C PRO A 28 8.72 -4.15 5.18
N GLU A 29 9.69 -5.05 5.15
CA GLU A 29 10.87 -5.03 4.29
C GLU A 29 10.63 -5.65 2.91
N LEU A 30 9.40 -6.10 2.61
CA LEU A 30 9.05 -6.68 1.32
C LEU A 30 8.99 -5.59 0.26
N THR A 31 9.69 -5.78 -0.85
CA THR A 31 9.66 -4.89 -2.01
C THR A 31 8.57 -5.34 -2.99
N PRO A 32 7.46 -4.59 -3.15
CA PRO A 32 6.32 -4.99 -4.00
C PRO A 32 6.73 -5.32 -5.45
N PHE A 33 7.73 -4.61 -5.99
CA PHE A 33 8.27 -4.82 -7.33
C PHE A 33 8.89 -6.20 -7.55
N ASP A 34 9.43 -6.83 -6.50
CA ASP A 34 10.00 -8.18 -6.59
C ASP A 34 8.90 -9.26 -6.72
N TYR A 35 7.65 -8.91 -6.35
CA TYR A 35 6.50 -9.82 -6.26
C TYR A 35 5.47 -9.61 -7.38
N GLY A 36 5.91 -9.05 -8.52
CA GLY A 36 5.08 -8.91 -9.73
C GLY A 36 4.39 -7.55 -9.89
N LEU A 37 4.79 -6.54 -9.11
CA LEU A 37 4.36 -5.17 -9.36
C LEU A 37 5.10 -4.59 -10.58
N ASP A 38 4.57 -4.84 -11.78
CA ASP A 38 5.06 -4.24 -13.03
C ASP A 38 4.62 -2.78 -13.19
N SER A 39 5.13 -2.06 -14.19
CA SER A 39 4.80 -0.64 -14.43
C SER A 39 3.31 -0.36 -14.60
N LEU A 40 2.55 -1.26 -15.25
CA LEU A 40 1.10 -1.15 -15.39
C LEU A 40 0.37 -1.46 -14.08
N SER A 41 0.77 -2.51 -13.37
CA SER A 41 0.20 -2.89 -12.07
C SER A 41 0.48 -1.82 -11.01
N THR A 42 1.62 -1.14 -11.11
CA THR A 42 1.99 0.00 -10.27
C THR A 42 1.02 1.15 -10.46
N VAL A 43 0.70 1.51 -11.71
CA VAL A 43 -0.29 2.56 -11.99
C VAL A 43 -1.67 2.17 -11.47
N GLY A 44 -2.07 0.91 -11.60
CA GLY A 44 -3.33 0.41 -11.02
C GLY A 44 -3.34 0.55 -9.50
N LEU A 45 -2.30 0.05 -8.82
CA LEU A 45 -2.16 0.16 -7.37
C LEU A 45 -2.19 1.62 -6.91
N LEU A 46 -1.54 2.52 -7.64
CA LEU A 46 -1.53 3.94 -7.33
C LEU A 46 -2.94 4.55 -7.38
N LEU A 47 -3.70 4.26 -8.43
CA LEU A 47 -5.08 4.73 -8.57
C LEU A 47 -5.96 4.19 -7.44
N ASP A 48 -5.89 2.88 -7.17
CA ASP A 48 -6.63 2.24 -6.07
C ASP A 48 -6.28 2.85 -4.70
N LEU A 49 -5.00 3.18 -4.46
CA LEU A 49 -4.56 3.83 -3.22
C LEU A 49 -5.06 5.28 -3.12
N GLU A 50 -4.97 6.06 -4.19
CA GLU A 50 -5.47 7.43 -4.22
C GLU A 50 -6.99 7.47 -4.01
N GLU A 51 -7.73 6.58 -4.66
CA GLU A 51 -9.17 6.45 -4.51
C GLU A 51 -9.57 5.96 -3.12
N GLN A 52 -8.91 4.92 -2.59
CA GLN A 52 -9.24 4.34 -1.29
C GLN A 52 -9.00 5.31 -0.13
N TYR A 53 -7.92 6.09 -0.18
CA TYR A 53 -7.52 7.00 0.89
C TYR A 53 -7.88 8.46 0.61
N ALA A 54 -8.52 8.75 -0.53
CA ALA A 54 -8.85 10.10 -0.99
C ALA A 54 -7.64 11.07 -0.96
N ILE A 55 -6.46 10.55 -1.32
CA ILE A 55 -5.20 11.30 -1.35
C ILE A 55 -4.76 11.57 -2.80
N THR A 56 -3.73 12.39 -2.94
CA THR A 56 -3.04 12.58 -4.23
C THR A 56 -1.53 12.47 -4.01
N LEU A 57 -0.90 11.57 -4.75
CA LEU A 57 0.54 11.34 -4.72
C LEU A 57 1.23 12.25 -5.74
N ALA A 58 2.27 12.93 -5.28
CA ALA A 58 3.08 13.80 -6.13
C ALA A 58 4.09 12.99 -6.96
N ASP A 59 4.49 13.47 -8.13
CA ASP A 59 5.44 12.78 -9.02
C ASP A 59 6.75 12.34 -8.33
N ASP A 60 7.25 13.15 -7.40
CA ASP A 60 8.44 12.84 -6.59
C ASP A 60 8.24 11.61 -5.69
N GLN A 61 7.02 11.42 -5.18
CA GLN A 61 6.64 10.24 -4.39
C GLN A 61 6.47 9.00 -5.28
N LEU A 62 5.98 9.19 -6.51
CA LEU A 62 5.88 8.10 -7.50
C LEU A 62 7.25 7.58 -7.92
N ALA A 63 8.24 8.47 -8.04
CA ALA A 63 9.60 8.11 -8.42
C ALA A 63 10.29 7.18 -7.40
N VAL A 64 10.02 7.37 -6.11
CA VAL A 64 10.59 6.53 -5.04
C VAL A 64 9.81 5.24 -4.80
N LEU A 65 8.56 5.15 -5.28
CA LEU A 65 7.73 3.97 -5.12
C LEU A 65 8.35 2.74 -5.80
N GLY A 66 9.02 2.95 -6.95
CA GLY A 66 9.76 1.93 -7.71
C GLY A 66 10.81 1.14 -6.91
N SER A 67 11.30 1.70 -5.81
CA SER A 67 12.32 1.09 -4.95
C SER A 67 11.90 1.02 -3.49
N ALA A 68 10.67 1.43 -3.15
CA ALA A 68 10.18 1.42 -1.79
C ALA A 68 9.81 -0.01 -1.35
N ASP A 69 10.25 -0.37 -0.15
CA ASP A 69 9.68 -1.47 0.61
C ASP A 69 8.26 -1.13 1.09
N THR A 70 7.53 -2.14 1.55
CA THR A 70 6.13 -2.02 1.97
C THR A 70 5.95 -0.99 3.09
N ALA A 71 6.87 -0.93 4.05
CA ALA A 71 6.84 0.07 5.12
C ALA A 71 7.08 1.48 4.56
N GLY A 72 8.03 1.65 3.65
CA GLY A 72 8.28 2.89 2.93
C GLY A 72 7.07 3.36 2.12
N LEU A 73 6.38 2.44 1.43
CA LEU A 73 5.16 2.73 0.69
C LEU A 73 4.06 3.28 1.59
N TRP A 74 3.81 2.64 2.74
CA TRP A 74 2.84 3.15 3.70
C TRP A 74 3.27 4.51 4.29
N ALA A 75 4.56 4.71 4.57
CA ALA A 75 5.05 5.99 5.08
C ALA A 75 4.80 7.15 4.10
N LEU A 76 4.90 6.90 2.79
CA LEU A 76 4.56 7.88 1.75
C LEU A 76 3.06 8.19 1.77
N LEU A 77 2.21 7.17 1.83
CA LEU A 77 0.76 7.33 1.92
C LEU A 77 0.35 8.13 3.16
N ALA A 78 0.89 7.76 4.33
CA ALA A 78 0.63 8.48 5.57
C ALA A 78 1.07 9.95 5.50
N LYS A 79 2.18 10.24 4.81
CA LYS A 79 2.65 11.62 4.57
C LYS A 79 1.72 12.38 3.60
N ALA A 80 1.12 11.68 2.64
CA ALA A 80 0.14 12.24 1.71
C ALA A 80 -1.25 12.45 2.35
N GLY A 81 -1.46 11.97 3.57
CA GLY A 81 -2.71 12.11 4.31
C GLY A 81 -3.54 10.83 4.41
N ALA A 82 -3.00 9.67 4.02
CA ALA A 82 -3.70 8.40 4.20
C ALA A 82 -3.91 8.14 5.69
N GLU A 83 -5.17 8.12 6.09
CA GLU A 83 -5.55 7.83 7.45
C GLU A 83 -5.42 6.33 7.71
N ARG A 84 -4.99 5.98 8.92
CA ARG A 84 -5.14 4.60 9.39
C ARG A 84 -6.64 4.35 9.51
N ASP A 85 -7.08 3.14 9.22
CA ASP A 85 -8.48 2.72 9.40
C ASP A 85 -8.90 2.95 10.87
N GLU A 86 -9.35 4.17 11.18
CA GLU A 86 -9.92 4.54 12.46
C GLU A 86 -11.42 4.30 12.35
N GLY A 87 -11.77 3.01 12.42
CA GLY A 87 -13.11 2.56 12.75
C GLY A 87 -14.16 2.76 11.67
N GLN A 88 -14.24 1.81 10.72
CA GLN A 88 -15.53 1.45 10.14
C GLN A 88 -16.35 0.59 11.12
N GLU A 89 -16.62 1.12 12.33
CA GLU A 89 -17.66 0.66 13.25
C GLU A 89 -18.28 1.88 13.98
N ALA A 90 -18.90 2.77 13.21
CA ALA A 90 -19.92 3.67 13.72
C ALA A 90 -21.03 3.85 12.67
N ALA A 91 -22.22 3.33 13.02
CA ALA A 91 -23.54 3.53 12.43
C ALA A 91 -23.97 2.61 11.27
N GLY A 92 -25.02 1.80 11.54
CA GLY A 92 -25.84 1.11 10.55
C GLY A 92 -26.68 -0.01 11.15
#